data_AF-A0A7L0ZHD9-F1
#
_entry.id   AF-A0A7L0ZHD9-F1
#
_cell.length_a   1.000
_cell.length_b   1.000
_cell.length_c   1.000
_cell.angle_alpha   90.00
_cell.angle_beta   90.00
_cell.angle_gamma   90.00
#
_symmetry.space_group_name_H-M   'P 1'
#
loop_
_entity.id
_entity.type
_entity.pdbx_description
1 polymer ?
#
loop_
_entity_poly.entity_id
_entity_poly.type
_entity_poly.pdbx_seq_one_letter_code
_entity_poly.pdbx_strand_id
1 'polypeptide(L)'
;VERAPANKTFGDVLQEVRQQYREGEVAEVTFVGANPRNSAENATKHNFLTVEIYTNTSGTWQVVQNDASWDTRFYWTKGSLNHSNVTIEWHIPRGTELGIYRIRYFGHYKKRLSVIRTITVPFEGSSSAFEI
;
A
#
# COMPACT_ATOMS: atom_id res chain seq x y z
N VAL A 1 -9.87 -16.84 -6.54
CA VAL A 1 -9.61 -15.90 -7.65
C VAL A 1 -10.12 -14.57 -7.22
N GLU A 2 -9.27 -13.56 -7.25
CA GLU A 2 -9.62 -12.22 -6.80
C GLU A 2 -9.94 -11.33 -7.98
N ARG A 3 -10.67 -10.25 -7.71
CA ARG A 3 -11.11 -9.32 -8.74
C ARG A 3 -10.83 -7.89 -8.28
N ALA A 4 -10.36 -7.09 -9.24
CA ALA A 4 -10.38 -5.64 -9.11
C ALA A 4 -11.73 -5.10 -9.63
N PRO A 5 -12.20 -3.94 -9.15
CA PRO A 5 -13.37 -3.27 -9.69
C PRO A 5 -13.25 -3.00 -11.19
N ALA A 6 -14.38 -2.82 -11.87
CA ALA A 6 -14.38 -2.44 -13.29
C ALA A 6 -13.56 -1.14 -13.49
N ASN A 7 -12.70 -1.12 -14.50
CA ASN A 7 -11.78 -0.02 -14.82
C ASN A 7 -10.73 0.30 -13.75
N LYS A 8 -10.47 -0.60 -12.79
CA LYS A 8 -9.37 -0.49 -11.85
C LYS A 8 -8.51 -1.76 -11.86
N THR A 9 -7.27 -1.61 -11.41
CA THR A 9 -6.34 -2.71 -11.19
C THR A 9 -5.96 -2.85 -9.71
N PHE A 10 -5.36 -3.96 -9.34
CA PHE A 10 -4.83 -4.14 -7.98
C PHE A 10 -3.72 -3.11 -7.74
N GLY A 11 -3.78 -2.42 -6.60
CA GLY A 11 -2.86 -1.32 -6.29
C GLY A 11 -3.37 0.06 -6.70
N ASP A 12 -4.49 0.17 -7.43
CA ASP A 12 -5.09 1.47 -7.72
C ASP A 12 -5.63 2.13 -6.44
N VAL A 13 -5.48 3.45 -6.33
CA VAL A 13 -6.03 4.22 -5.22
C VAL A 13 -7.56 4.35 -5.34
N LEU A 14 -8.24 4.16 -4.21
CA LEU A 14 -9.68 4.33 -4.00
C LEU A 14 -9.98 5.59 -3.19
N GLN A 15 -9.18 5.86 -2.16
CA GLN A 15 -9.22 7.07 -1.36
C GLN A 15 -7.79 7.58 -1.22
N GLU A 16 -7.56 8.82 -1.63
CA GLU A 16 -6.25 9.43 -1.60
C GLU A 16 -5.89 10.05 -0.26
N VAL A 17 -4.58 10.23 -0.06
CA VAL A 17 -4.02 11.09 0.98
C VAL A 17 -4.38 12.56 0.73
N ARG A 18 -4.41 13.37 1.81
CA ARG A 18 -4.36 14.83 1.70
C ARG A 18 -3.01 15.29 1.13
N GLN A 19 -2.97 16.49 0.57
CA GLN A 19 -1.74 17.05 0.00
C GLN A 19 -0.73 17.50 1.08
N GLN A 20 -1.20 17.80 2.30
CA GLN A 20 -0.37 18.28 3.40
C GLN A 20 -0.85 17.70 4.73
N TYR A 21 0.11 17.40 5.60
CA TYR A 21 -0.11 16.92 6.96
C TYR A 21 0.79 17.65 7.96
N ARG A 22 0.54 17.44 9.24
CA ARG A 22 1.42 17.88 10.34
C ARG A 22 1.83 16.69 11.18
N GLU A 23 2.92 16.85 11.93
CA GLU A 23 3.28 15.88 12.96
C GLU A 23 2.13 15.63 13.96
N GLY A 24 1.96 14.37 14.35
CA GLY A 24 0.85 13.90 15.18
C GLY A 24 -0.46 13.64 14.43
N GLU A 25 -0.57 14.00 13.14
CA GLU A 25 -1.70 13.61 12.30
C GLU A 25 -1.52 12.21 11.70
N VAL A 26 -2.58 11.70 11.07
CA VAL A 26 -2.60 10.38 10.42
C VAL A 26 -2.77 10.57 8.92
N ALA A 27 -1.79 10.11 8.14
CA ALA A 27 -1.93 9.98 6.70
C ALA A 27 -2.57 8.64 6.35
N GLU A 28 -3.73 8.69 5.69
CA GLU A 28 -4.53 7.51 5.33
C GLU A 28 -4.70 7.42 3.82
N VAL A 29 -4.50 6.23 3.27
CA VAL A 29 -4.76 5.91 1.86
C VAL A 29 -5.43 4.54 1.75
N THR A 30 -6.39 4.42 0.84
CA THR A 30 -7.05 3.14 0.55
C THR A 30 -6.83 2.71 -0.88
N PHE A 31 -6.41 1.46 -1.08
CA PHE A 31 -6.13 0.84 -2.37
C PHE A 31 -7.11 -0.29 -2.69
N VAL A 32 -7.23 -0.60 -3.98
CA VAL A 32 -7.74 -1.89 -4.44
C VAL A 32 -6.77 -2.98 -3.98
N GLY A 33 -7.23 -3.80 -3.04
CA GLY A 33 -6.43 -4.79 -2.33
C GLY A 33 -6.58 -6.20 -2.86
N ALA A 34 -5.66 -7.05 -2.42
CA ALA A 34 -5.76 -8.51 -2.47
C ALA A 34 -5.59 -9.11 -1.07
N ASN A 35 -6.01 -10.35 -0.89
CA ASN A 35 -5.92 -11.12 0.34
C ASN A 35 -4.44 -11.29 0.74
N PRO A 36 -4.02 -10.77 1.91
CA PRO A 36 -2.62 -10.76 2.33
C PRO A 36 -1.99 -12.17 2.43
N ARG A 37 -2.81 -13.21 2.62
CA ARG A 37 -2.34 -14.61 2.66
C ARG A 37 -1.59 -15.02 1.40
N ASN A 38 -1.93 -14.44 0.25
CA ASN A 38 -1.23 -14.74 -0.98
C ASN A 38 0.24 -14.30 -0.94
N SER A 39 0.56 -13.15 -0.32
CA SER A 39 1.96 -12.72 -0.21
C SER A 39 2.75 -13.60 0.77
N ALA A 40 2.11 -14.01 1.88
CA ALA A 40 2.75 -14.88 2.88
C ALA A 40 3.16 -16.25 2.31
N GLU A 41 2.38 -16.79 1.37
CA GLU A 41 2.71 -18.06 0.68
C GLU A 41 3.93 -17.95 -0.26
N ASN A 42 4.29 -16.74 -0.71
CA ASN A 42 5.26 -16.54 -1.80
C ASN A 42 6.56 -15.86 -1.38
N ALA A 43 6.61 -15.20 -0.21
CA ALA A 43 7.79 -14.48 0.23
C ALA A 43 7.98 -14.54 1.76
N THR A 44 9.18 -14.92 2.19
CA THR A 44 9.59 -14.99 3.60
C THR A 44 10.04 -13.64 4.17
N LYS A 45 10.38 -12.67 3.31
CA LYS A 45 10.74 -11.29 3.67
C LYS A 45 10.00 -10.34 2.73
N HIS A 46 8.78 -9.97 3.08
CA HIS A 46 7.92 -9.09 2.30
C HIS A 46 7.37 -8.00 3.21
N ASN A 47 7.40 -6.75 2.74
CA ASN A 47 6.67 -5.66 3.37
C ASN A 47 5.36 -5.48 2.60
N PHE A 48 4.24 -5.34 3.29
CA PHE A 48 2.97 -4.97 2.70
C PHE A 48 2.87 -3.48 2.40
N LEU A 49 3.64 -2.64 3.10
CA LEU A 49 3.65 -1.20 2.89
C LEU A 49 5.04 -0.60 3.10
N THR A 50 5.26 0.55 2.47
CA THR A 50 6.36 1.47 2.83
C THR A 50 5.86 2.90 2.89
N VAL A 51 6.43 3.69 3.80
CA VAL A 51 6.41 5.15 3.73
C VAL A 51 7.76 5.57 3.19
N GLU A 52 7.76 6.39 2.16
CA GLU A 52 8.98 6.84 1.50
C GLU A 52 9.06 8.37 1.50
N ILE A 53 10.26 8.92 1.73
CA ILE A 53 10.58 10.34 1.59
C ILE A 53 11.33 10.58 0.28
N TYR A 54 11.02 11.67 -0.42
CA TYR A 54 11.74 12.09 -1.62
C TYR A 54 12.98 12.91 -1.24
N THR A 55 14.14 12.48 -1.72
CA THR A 55 15.41 13.17 -1.48
C THR A 55 15.83 13.95 -2.73
N ASN A 56 15.81 15.29 -2.66
CA ASN A 56 16.20 16.15 -3.79
C ASN A 56 17.67 15.99 -4.22
N THR A 57 18.57 15.64 -3.31
CA THR A 57 20.02 15.51 -3.61
C THR A 57 20.31 14.32 -4.53
N SER A 58 19.57 13.21 -4.38
CA SER A 58 19.72 12.01 -5.21
C SER A 58 18.61 11.86 -6.25
N GLY A 59 17.51 12.61 -6.12
CA GLY A 59 16.31 12.45 -6.95
C GLY A 59 15.60 11.11 -6.72
N THR A 60 15.79 10.48 -5.56
CA THR A 60 15.27 9.14 -5.24
C THR A 60 14.32 9.14 -4.07
N TRP A 61 13.45 8.14 -4.02
CA TRP A 61 12.61 7.83 -2.86
C TRP A 61 13.37 6.92 -1.90
N GLN A 62 13.36 7.24 -0.61
CA GLN A 62 13.99 6.44 0.45
C GLN A 62 12.92 5.94 1.42
N VAL A 63 12.95 4.65 1.76
CA VAL A 63 12.03 4.04 2.73
C VAL A 63 12.40 4.51 4.13
N VAL A 64 11.44 5.16 4.81
CA VAL A 64 11.58 5.61 6.21
C VAL A 64 10.76 4.79 7.18
N GLN A 65 9.67 4.17 6.73
CA GLN A 65 8.85 3.25 7.51
C GLN A 65 8.40 2.06 6.67
N ASN A 66 8.13 0.92 7.31
CA ASN A 66 7.55 -0.27 6.69
C ASN A 66 6.41 -0.82 7.56
N ASP A 67 5.93 -2.03 7.27
CA ASP A 67 4.84 -2.69 8.01
C ASP A 67 5.25 -3.25 9.38
N ALA A 68 6.55 -3.25 9.71
CA ALA A 68 7.06 -3.57 11.03
C ALA A 68 7.25 -2.32 11.92
N SER A 69 7.10 -1.12 11.36
CA SER A 69 7.15 0.13 12.10
C SER A 69 5.92 0.29 13.01
N TRP A 70 6.13 0.77 14.25
CA TRP A 70 5.04 1.01 15.21
C TRP A 70 4.00 2.03 14.74
N ASP A 71 4.43 2.95 13.88
CA ASP A 71 3.63 4.08 13.43
C ASP A 71 2.76 3.76 12.21
N THR A 72 2.90 2.56 11.64
CA THR A 72 2.14 2.16 10.44
C THR A 72 1.07 1.12 10.80
N ARG A 73 -0.05 1.17 10.08
CA ARG A 73 -1.12 0.18 10.23
C ARG A 73 -1.57 -0.29 8.85
N PHE A 74 -1.89 -1.57 8.77
CA PHE A 74 -2.37 -2.23 7.56
C PHE A 74 -3.72 -2.88 7.85
N TYR A 75 -4.78 -2.38 7.22
CA TYR A 75 -6.13 -2.89 7.36
C TYR A 75 -6.59 -3.53 6.05
N TRP A 76 -6.83 -4.83 6.07
CA TRP A 76 -7.46 -5.52 4.95
C TRP A 76 -8.95 -5.74 5.22
N THR A 77 -9.79 -5.29 4.29
CA THR A 77 -11.24 -5.46 4.37
C THR A 77 -11.75 -6.24 3.17
N LYS A 78 -12.46 -7.35 3.44
CA LYS A 78 -13.10 -8.15 2.41
C LYS A 78 -14.39 -7.47 1.92
N GLY A 79 -14.50 -7.26 0.62
CA GLY A 79 -15.72 -6.80 -0.03
C GLY A 79 -16.56 -7.95 -0.62
N SER A 80 -17.60 -7.59 -1.35
CA SER A 80 -18.38 -8.52 -2.18
C SER A 80 -17.66 -8.87 -3.48
N LEU A 81 -18.13 -9.90 -4.20
CA LEU A 81 -17.66 -10.26 -5.55
C LEU A 81 -16.14 -10.55 -5.67
N ASN A 82 -15.52 -10.99 -4.57
CA ASN A 82 -14.06 -11.20 -4.46
C ASN A 82 -13.23 -9.94 -4.64
N HIS A 83 -13.80 -8.76 -4.37
CA HIS A 83 -13.06 -7.53 -4.18
C HIS A 83 -12.55 -7.45 -2.75
N SER A 84 -11.45 -6.74 -2.54
CA SER A 84 -11.00 -6.33 -1.23
C SER A 84 -10.33 -4.98 -1.31
N ASN A 85 -10.32 -4.28 -0.18
CA ASN A 85 -9.65 -3.00 -0.03
C ASN A 85 -8.55 -3.14 1.01
N VAL A 86 -7.49 -2.37 0.83
CA VAL A 86 -6.42 -2.23 1.82
C VAL A 86 -6.32 -0.77 2.19
N THR A 87 -6.50 -0.46 3.47
CA THR A 87 -6.27 0.86 4.02
C THR A 87 -4.96 0.85 4.77
N ILE A 88 -4.07 1.77 4.43
CA ILE A 88 -2.79 1.97 5.11
C ILE A 88 -2.86 3.31 5.82
N GLU A 89 -2.51 3.29 7.10
CA GLU A 89 -2.34 4.49 7.89
C GLU A 89 -0.88 4.65 8.28
N TRP A 90 -0.39 5.88 8.22
CA TRP A 90 0.85 6.29 8.86
C TRP A 90 0.54 7.38 9.89
N HIS A 91 0.80 7.07 11.16
CA HIS A 91 0.64 7.98 12.29
C HIS A 91 1.94 8.76 12.42
N ILE A 92 1.94 9.99 11.90
CA ILE A 92 3.16 10.77 11.70
C ILE A 92 3.76 11.12 13.07
N PRO A 93 4.94 10.56 13.44
CA PRO A 93 5.53 10.83 14.74
C PRO A 93 5.91 12.30 14.91
N ARG A 94 5.97 12.76 16.15
CA ARG A 94 6.56 14.07 16.45
C ARG A 94 8.05 14.06 16.12
N GLY A 95 8.53 15.14 15.51
CA GLY A 95 9.91 15.25 15.02
C GLY A 95 10.15 14.56 13.68
N THR A 96 9.09 14.19 12.93
CA THR A 96 9.24 13.75 11.55
C THR A 96 9.87 14.87 10.71
N GLU A 97 10.82 14.51 9.86
CA GLU A 97 11.46 15.45 8.93
C GLU A 97 10.41 16.08 8.01
N LEU A 98 10.51 17.39 7.76
CA LEU A 98 9.65 18.05 6.79
C LEU A 98 10.09 17.66 5.39
N GLY A 99 9.13 17.34 4.52
CA GLY A 99 9.48 16.82 3.20
C GLY A 99 8.30 16.29 2.41
N ILE A 100 8.63 15.73 1.24
CA ILE A 100 7.65 15.13 0.34
C ILE A 100 7.66 13.63 0.57
N TYR A 101 6.50 13.08 0.90
CA TYR A 101 6.29 11.69 1.25
C TYR A 101 5.33 11.01 0.29
N ARG A 102 5.39 9.67 0.23
CA ARG A 102 4.35 8.82 -0.36
C ARG A 102 4.20 7.53 0.42
N ILE A 103 3.03 6.92 0.31
CA ILE A 103 2.75 5.60 0.86
C ILE A 103 2.64 4.62 -0.31
N ARG A 104 3.34 3.50 -0.22
CA ARG A 104 3.25 2.41 -1.19
C ARG A 104 2.64 1.17 -0.56
N TYR A 105 1.94 0.42 -1.40
CA TYR A 105 1.30 -0.84 -1.07
C TYR A 105 1.88 -1.93 -1.97
N PHE A 106 2.24 -3.08 -1.39
CA PHE A 106 2.74 -4.24 -2.11
C PHE A 106 1.88 -5.46 -1.78
N GLY A 107 1.61 -6.28 -2.78
CA GLY A 107 0.81 -7.46 -2.57
C GLY A 107 0.85 -8.45 -3.71
N HIS A 108 0.10 -9.53 -3.54
CA HIS A 108 -0.06 -10.57 -4.52
C HIS A 108 -1.53 -10.96 -4.66
N TYR A 109 -2.01 -11.11 -5.89
CA TYR A 109 -3.36 -11.59 -6.17
C TYR A 109 -3.35 -12.94 -6.88
N LYS A 110 -4.39 -13.76 -6.64
CA LYS A 110 -4.57 -15.05 -7.33
C LYS A 110 -5.39 -14.89 -8.60
N LYS A 111 -4.75 -15.13 -9.75
CA LYS A 111 -5.36 -15.11 -11.09
C LYS A 111 -5.57 -16.54 -11.61
N ARG A 112 -6.79 -16.85 -12.05
CA ARG A 112 -7.10 -18.13 -12.72
C ARG A 112 -6.82 -18.02 -14.20
N LEU A 113 -5.92 -18.85 -14.72
CA LEU A 113 -5.59 -18.93 -16.15
C LEU A 113 -6.41 -20.01 -16.86
N SER A 114 -6.74 -21.10 -16.16
CA SER A 114 -7.57 -22.19 -16.69
C SER A 114 -8.33 -22.89 -15.57
N VAL A 115 -9.13 -23.91 -15.89
CA VAL A 115 -9.89 -24.67 -14.89
C VAL A 115 -8.98 -25.21 -13.78
N ILE A 116 -7.78 -25.67 -14.14
CA ILE A 116 -6.83 -26.36 -13.24
C ILE A 116 -5.63 -25.49 -12.83
N ARG A 117 -5.43 -24.31 -13.41
CA ARG A 117 -4.23 -23.49 -13.17
C ARG A 117 -4.57 -22.12 -12.57
N THR A 118 -4.07 -21.89 -11.37
CA THR A 118 -4.05 -20.58 -10.70
C THR A 118 -2.62 -20.14 -10.50
N ILE A 119 -2.33 -18.88 -10.82
CA ILE A 119 -1.03 -18.25 -10.57
C ILE A 119 -1.18 -17.13 -9.55
N THR A 120 -0.09 -16.83 -8.87
CA THR A 120 0.03 -15.67 -8.00
C THR A 120 0.81 -14.60 -8.73
N VAL A 121 0.29 -13.37 -8.78
CA VAL A 121 0.90 -12.26 -9.51
C VAL A 121 1.19 -11.11 -8.53
N PRO A 122 2.44 -10.62 -8.46
CA PRO A 122 2.77 -9.46 -7.63
C PRO A 122 2.20 -8.19 -8.26
N PHE A 123 1.91 -7.21 -7.41
CA PHE A 123 1.56 -5.87 -7.82
C PHE A 123 2.02 -4.86 -6.78
N GLU A 124 2.04 -3.60 -7.19
CA GLU A 124 2.32 -2.47 -6.32
C GLU A 124 1.36 -1.32 -6.60
N GLY A 125 1.11 -0.51 -5.58
CA GLY A 125 0.36 0.74 -5.65
C GLY A 125 1.13 1.85 -4.97
N SER A 126 0.88 3.09 -5.38
CA SER A 126 1.46 4.28 -4.77
C SER A 126 0.38 5.33 -4.59
N SER A 127 0.33 5.96 -3.42
CA SER A 127 -0.37 7.24 -3.27
C SER A 127 0.28 8.31 -4.13
N SER A 128 -0.44 9.41 -4.30
CA SER A 128 0.14 10.70 -4.67
C SER A 128 1.17 11.14 -3.62
N ALA A 129 2.08 12.01 -4.05
CA ALA A 129 3.02 12.65 -3.14
C ALA A 129 2.29 13.68 -2.26
N PHE A 130 2.70 13.80 -1.00
CA PHE A 130 2.15 14.75 -0.03
C PHE A 130 3.25 15.34 0.83
N GLU A 131 3.02 16.52 1.38
CA GLU A 131 3.99 17.21 2.24
C GLU A 131 3.69 16.96 3.72
N ILE A 132 4.75 16.90 4.51
CA ILE A 132 4.72 17.07 5.96
C ILE A 132 5.51 18.33 6.30
#